data_AF-A0A7K2FSZ1-F1
#
_entry.id   AF-A0A7K2FSZ1-F1
#
_cell.length_a   1.000
_cell.length_b   1.000
_cell.length_c   1.000
_cell.angle_alpha   90.00
_cell.angle_beta   90.00
_cell.angle_gamma   90.00
#
_symmetry.space_group_name_H-M   'P 1'
#
loop_
_entity.id
_entity.type
_entity.pdbx_description
1 polymer ?
#
loop_
_entity_poly.entity_id
_entity_poly.type
_entity_poly.pdbx_seq_one_letter_code
_entity_poly.pdbx_strand_id
1 'polypeptide(L)'
;MSLHFWWADGPVDFDYMARQTGSVSRVASAREVEAPFKAVVGTDGAIAAARCDTKSGDHFALTLQLPQIKLTDQTHRKDIEKFMRAYFPATVRTLGCAG
;
A
#
# COMPACT_ATOMS: atom_id res chain seq x y z
N MET A 1 -4.21 13.87 2.13
CA MET A 1 -3.56 12.61 1.74
C MET A 1 -2.32 12.45 2.58
N SER A 2 -2.07 11.27 3.15
CA SER A 2 -0.82 10.95 3.84
C SER A 2 -0.20 9.69 3.23
N LEU A 3 1.14 9.67 3.20
CA LEU A 3 1.95 8.56 2.74
C LEU A 3 2.85 8.13 3.88
N HIS A 4 2.78 6.85 4.22
CA HIS A 4 3.63 6.24 5.25
C HIS A 4 4.53 5.23 4.58
N PHE A 5 5.82 5.29 4.93
CA PHE A 5 6.88 4.45 4.37
C PHE A 5 7.46 3.64 5.51
N TRP A 6 7.55 2.32 5.37
CA TRP A 6 8.21 1.47 6.36
C TRP A 6 8.87 0.25 5.71
N TRP A 7 9.78 -0.36 6.46
CA TRP A 7 10.58 -1.50 6.07
C TRP A 7 10.21 -2.68 6.96
N ALA A 8 10.22 -3.87 6.40
CA ALA A 8 9.94 -5.11 7.11
C ALA A 8 11.03 -6.14 6.87
N ASP A 9 11.28 -6.97 7.88
CA ASP A 9 12.07 -8.20 7.78
C ASP A 9 11.15 -9.34 7.36
N GLY A 10 11.07 -9.58 6.05
CA GLY A 10 10.27 -10.61 5.41
C GLY A 10 9.05 -10.08 4.66
N PRO A 11 8.33 -10.98 3.94
CA PRO A 11 7.18 -10.61 3.14
C PRO A 11 6.10 -9.94 4.00
N VAL A 12 5.59 -8.80 3.52
CA VAL A 12 4.46 -8.13 4.16
C VAL A 12 3.21 -9.02 4.07
N ASP A 13 2.65 -9.36 5.22
CA ASP A 13 1.38 -10.10 5.30
C ASP A 13 0.21 -9.13 5.08
N PHE A 14 -0.24 -9.06 3.83
CA PHE A 14 -1.36 -8.22 3.43
C PHE A 14 -2.70 -8.68 3.98
N ASP A 15 -2.89 -9.97 4.28
CA ASP A 15 -4.13 -10.48 4.87
C ASP A 15 -4.20 -10.04 6.35
N TYR A 16 -3.08 -10.13 7.08
CA TYR A 16 -2.97 -9.55 8.41
C TYR A 16 -3.20 -8.03 8.42
N MET A 17 -2.58 -7.28 7.49
CA MET A 17 -2.77 -5.83 7.40
C MET A 17 -4.19 -5.42 6.97
N ALA A 18 -4.81 -6.19 6.09
CA ALA A 18 -6.20 -5.99 5.65
C ALA A 18 -7.23 -6.40 6.72
N ARG A 19 -6.88 -7.32 7.64
CA ARG A 19 -7.74 -7.72 8.77
C ARG A 19 -7.60 -6.83 9.99
N GLN A 20 -6.43 -6.20 10.20
CA GLN A 20 -6.23 -5.17 11.23
C GLN A 20 -6.81 -3.79 10.87
N THR A 21 -7.88 -3.75 10.07
CA THR A 21 -8.64 -2.57 9.61
C THR A 21 -9.23 -1.66 10.69
N GLY A 22 -8.78 -1.76 11.95
CA GLY A 22 -9.17 -0.88 13.05
C GLY A 22 -8.14 0.18 13.45
N SER A 23 -6.83 -0.07 13.35
CA SER A 23 -5.86 0.76 14.10
C SER A 23 -4.56 1.16 13.39
N VAL A 24 -4.01 0.37 12.47
CA VAL A 24 -2.66 0.67 11.91
C VAL A 24 -2.69 1.15 10.46
N SER A 25 -3.63 0.68 9.63
CA SER A 25 -3.64 1.06 8.20
C SER A 25 -4.91 1.70 7.66
N ARG A 26 -6.06 1.60 8.35
CA ARG A 26 -7.35 2.21 7.91
C ARG A 26 -7.56 2.09 6.39
N VAL A 27 -7.55 0.87 5.87
CA VAL A 27 -7.89 0.57 4.47
C VAL A 27 -9.15 -0.28 4.47
N ALA A 28 -10.30 0.36 4.57
CA ALA A 28 -11.59 -0.30 4.68
C ALA A 28 -11.99 -1.01 3.38
N SER A 29 -12.59 -2.21 3.51
CA SER A 29 -12.99 -3.04 2.37
C SER A 29 -11.84 -3.22 1.37
N ALA A 30 -10.66 -3.57 1.89
CA ALA A 30 -9.47 -3.83 1.11
C ALA A 30 -9.71 -4.96 0.10
N ARG A 31 -9.21 -4.78 -1.12
CA ARG A 31 -9.18 -5.80 -2.17
C ARG A 31 -7.80 -5.85 -2.77
N GLU A 32 -7.30 -7.07 -2.98
CA GLU A 32 -6.08 -7.26 -3.76
C GLU A 32 -6.29 -6.72 -5.18
N VAL A 33 -5.23 -6.12 -5.71
CA VAL A 33 -5.20 -5.64 -7.10
C VAL A 33 -4.09 -6.35 -7.84
N GLU A 34 -4.38 -6.76 -9.07
CA GLU A 34 -3.41 -7.42 -9.93
C GLU A 34 -2.38 -6.39 -10.42
N ALA A 35 -1.17 -6.42 -9.86
CA ALA A 35 -0.08 -5.51 -10.17
C ALA A 35 1.26 -6.27 -10.13
N PRO A 36 2.35 -5.75 -10.75
CA PRO A 36 3.67 -6.39 -10.67
C PRO A 36 4.30 -6.34 -9.25
N PHE A 37 3.57 -5.82 -8.28
CA PHE A 37 3.90 -5.75 -6.86
C PHE A 37 2.67 -6.15 -6.07
N LYS A 38 2.86 -6.60 -4.83
CA LYS A 38 1.72 -6.92 -3.96
C LYS A 38 1.06 -5.63 -3.50
N ALA A 39 -0.25 -5.51 -3.71
CA ALA A 39 -1.01 -4.36 -3.27
C ALA A 39 -2.45 -4.69 -2.94
N VAL A 40 -2.99 -3.95 -1.97
CA VAL A 40 -4.40 -3.95 -1.59
C VAL A 40 -4.93 -2.52 -1.63
N VAL A 41 -6.16 -2.34 -2.12
CA VAL A 41 -6.82 -1.05 -2.25
C VAL A 41 -8.18 -1.09 -1.54
N GLY A 42 -8.40 -0.16 -0.63
CA GLY A 42 -9.67 0.05 0.09
C GLY A 42 -10.43 1.25 -0.45
N THR A 43 -11.46 1.67 0.29
CA THR A 43 -12.23 2.88 -0.04
C THR A 43 -11.51 4.16 0.38
N ASP A 44 -10.70 4.09 1.42
CA ASP A 44 -10.03 5.22 2.09
C ASP A 44 -8.50 5.15 2.03
N GLY A 45 -7.93 4.19 1.29
CA GLY A 45 -6.49 4.05 1.19
C GLY A 45 -6.02 2.84 0.40
N ALA A 46 -4.71 2.60 0.44
CA ALA A 46 -4.07 1.44 -0.17
C ALA A 46 -2.77 1.10 0.54
N ILE A 47 -2.35 -0.15 0.41
CA ILE A 47 -1.04 -0.63 0.85
C ILE A 47 -0.38 -1.33 -0.34
N ALA A 48 0.89 -1.04 -0.59
CA ALA A 48 1.70 -1.77 -1.54
C ALA A 48 3.03 -2.14 -0.91
N ALA A 49 3.57 -3.30 -1.28
CA ALA A 49 4.89 -3.73 -0.88
C ALA A 49 5.60 -4.47 -2.01
N ALA A 50 6.92 -4.35 -2.00
CA ALA A 50 7.83 -5.04 -2.89
C ALA A 50 9.08 -5.41 -2.11
N ARG A 51 9.77 -6.44 -2.59
CA ARG A 51 11.11 -6.75 -2.10
C ARG A 51 12.04 -5.59 -2.43
N CYS A 52 12.83 -5.18 -1.45
CA CYS A 52 13.73 -4.03 -1.51
C CYS A 52 14.77 -4.21 -0.41
N ASP A 53 15.89 -4.85 -0.76
CA ASP A 53 16.92 -5.26 0.19
C ASP A 53 17.71 -4.04 0.69
N THR A 54 17.55 -3.71 1.97
CA THR A 54 18.24 -2.60 2.65
C THR A 54 18.82 -3.05 3.99
N LYS A 55 19.60 -2.19 4.64
CA LYS A 55 20.11 -2.45 6.01
C LYS A 55 19.01 -2.53 7.08
N SER A 56 17.80 -2.06 6.77
CA SER A 56 16.69 -1.94 7.71
C SER A 56 15.55 -2.94 7.45
N GLY A 57 15.72 -3.82 6.46
CA GLY A 57 14.72 -4.81 6.06
C GLY A 57 14.86 -5.18 4.59
N ASP A 58 14.24 -6.30 4.20
CA ASP A 58 14.27 -6.84 2.84
C ASP A 58 12.99 -6.54 2.03
N HIS A 59 11.98 -5.93 2.67
CA HIS A 59 10.77 -5.47 2.01
C HIS A 59 10.49 -4.00 2.31
N PHE A 60 10.15 -3.25 1.26
CA PHE A 60 9.65 -1.89 1.35
C PHE A 60 8.14 -1.90 1.22
N ALA A 61 7.47 -1.13 2.07
CA ALA A 61 6.03 -0.97 2.06
C ALA A 61 5.60 0.50 2.15
N LEU A 62 4.49 0.79 1.46
CA LEU A 62 3.87 2.10 1.38
C LEU A 62 2.38 1.99 1.74
N THR A 63 1.91 2.78 2.71
CA THR A 63 0.48 2.99 2.97
C THR A 63 0.12 4.37 2.46
N LEU A 64 -0.90 4.42 1.62
CA LEU A 64 -1.64 5.62 1.28
C LEU A 64 -2.90 5.69 2.14
N GLN A 65 -3.10 6.80 2.86
CA GLN A 65 -4.35 7.07 3.57
C GLN A 65 -5.01 8.35 3.07
N LEU A 66 -6.32 8.28 2.90
CA LEU A 66 -7.20 9.35 2.49
C LEU A 66 -8.28 9.58 3.56
N PRO A 67 -7.91 10.16 4.72
CA PRO A 67 -8.80 10.30 5.88
C PRO A 67 -10.03 11.18 5.63
N GLN A 68 -10.09 11.88 4.50
CA GLN A 68 -11.17 12.77 4.11
C GLN A 68 -12.28 12.04 3.33
N ILE A 69 -12.03 10.81 2.89
CA ILE A 69 -13.00 9.99 2.17
C ILE A 69 -13.90 9.30 3.18
N LYS A 70 -15.23 9.46 3.02
CA LYS A 70 -16.19 8.70 3.83
C LYS A 70 -16.07 7.22 3.47
N LEU A 71 -16.05 6.34 4.47
CA LEU A 71 -15.90 4.88 4.27
C LEU A 71 -16.95 4.27 3.32
N THR A 72 -18.12 4.91 3.22
CA THR A 72 -19.23 4.53 2.33
C THR A 72 -19.03 4.95 0.87
N ASP A 73 -18.06 5.83 0.59
CA ASP A 73 -17.77 6.35 -0.74
C ASP A 73 -16.82 5.40 -1.48
N GLN A 74 -17.39 4.62 -2.40
CA GLN A 74 -16.67 3.63 -3.20
C GLN A 74 -16.10 4.25 -4.50
N THR A 75 -16.39 5.52 -4.79
CA THR A 75 -16.08 6.12 -6.11
C THR A 75 -14.59 6.29 -6.34
N HIS A 76 -13.82 6.50 -5.26
CA HIS A 76 -12.40 6.79 -5.32
C HIS A 76 -11.49 5.57 -5.44
N ARG A 77 -12.00 4.35 -5.26
CA ARG A 77 -11.15 3.13 -5.29
C ARG A 77 -10.32 3.04 -6.57
N LYS A 78 -10.93 3.34 -7.73
CA LYS A 78 -10.23 3.30 -9.03
C LYS A 78 -9.12 4.36 -9.13
N ASP A 79 -9.33 5.54 -8.55
CA ASP A 79 -8.34 6.60 -8.54
C ASP A 79 -7.15 6.27 -7.62
N ILE A 80 -7.44 5.68 -6.45
CA ILE A 80 -6.42 5.19 -5.51
C ILE A 80 -5.58 4.10 -6.19
N GLU A 81 -6.23 3.14 -6.85
CA GLU A 81 -5.54 2.09 -7.58
C GLU A 81 -4.65 2.67 -8.69
N LYS A 82 -5.18 3.58 -9.52
CA LYS A 82 -4.44 4.23 -10.59
C LYS A 82 -3.23 5.00 -10.06
N PHE A 83 -3.40 5.72 -8.95
CA PHE A 83 -2.32 6.43 -8.28
C PHE A 83 -1.23 5.45 -7.83
N MET A 84 -1.61 4.39 -7.11
CA MET A 84 -0.64 3.41 -6.58
C MET A 84 0.11 2.66 -7.68
N ARG A 85 -0.57 2.33 -8.79
CA ARG A 85 0.07 1.73 -9.99
C ARG A 85 1.16 2.60 -10.60
N ALA A 86 1.04 3.92 -10.52
CA ALA A 86 2.06 4.84 -11.02
C ALA A 86 3.12 5.16 -9.96
N TYR A 87 2.69 5.47 -8.73
CA TYR A 87 3.53 6.01 -7.67
C TYR A 87 4.44 4.96 -7.04
N PHE A 88 3.93 3.76 -6.78
CA PHE A 88 4.69 2.73 -6.05
C PHE A 88 5.90 2.23 -6.86
N PRO A 89 5.78 1.86 -8.15
CA PRO A 89 6.95 1.48 -8.95
C PRO A 89 7.98 2.59 -9.11
N ALA A 90 7.54 3.85 -9.23
CA ALA A 90 8.45 4.99 -9.29
C ALA A 90 9.22 5.17 -7.96
N THR A 91 8.54 4.96 -6.83
CA THR A 91 9.16 5.02 -5.49
C THR A 91 10.21 3.91 -5.33
N VAL A 92 9.86 2.67 -5.65
CA VAL A 92 10.77 1.51 -5.56
C VAL A 92 12.03 1.74 -6.41
N ARG A 93 11.87 2.23 -7.66
CA ARG A 93 13.01 2.61 -8.51
C ARG A 93 13.86 3.73 -7.91
N THR A 94 13.22 4.74 -7.31
CA THR A 94 13.92 5.87 -6.66
C THR A 94 14.74 5.41 -5.46
N LEU A 95 14.25 4.41 -4.73
CA LEU A 95 14.98 3.79 -3.62
C LEU A 95 16.15 2.90 -4.08
N GLY A 96 16.37 2.75 -5.39
CA GLY A 96 17.40 1.87 -5.94
C GLY A 96 17.05 0.38 -5.87
N CYS A 97 15.81 0.07 -5.49
CA CYS A 97 15.32 -1.29 -5.48
C CYS A 97 14.82 -1.62 -6.89
N ALA A 98 15.59 -2.41 -7.63
CA ALA A 98 15.16 -2.95 -8.91
C ALA A 98 14.19 -4.10 -8.64
N GLY A 99 12.92 -3.90 -8.98
CA GLY A 99 11.91 -4.96 -9.03
C GLY A 99 12.10 -5.88 -10.23
#